data_AF-A0A941DJB1-F1
#
_entry.id   AF-A0A941DJB1-F1
#
_cell.length_a   1.000
_cell.length_b   1.000
_cell.length_c   1.000
_cell.angle_alpha   90.00
_cell.angle_beta   90.00
_cell.angle_gamma   90.00
#
_symmetry.space_group_name_H-M   'P 1'
#
loop_
_entity.id
_entity.type
_entity.pdbx_description
1 polymer ?
#
loop_
_entity_poly.entity_id
_entity_poly.type
_entity_poly.pdbx_seq_one_letter_code
_entity_poly.pdbx_strand_id
1 'polypeptide(L)'
;MGEAKRRVQEITKIKNEFKTWQESLTSDEKLVAEIAIRLEERLVRGRKFYGGCYHLAFFMTHHLSLQGINLRPVIGWVNDGLWQGMTSHAWIEFNGRKTDVSLTYCDQSDVIPTGELIVHDRVIRHGKASYTYYEHNDPAAQAGLKWMQEQSQLQAVIQKKMIEHERMRNIVANRTFKEYLENAPHGGRYSEITALIS
;
A
#
# COMPACT_ATOMS: atom_id res chain seq x y z
N MET A 1 -26.72 -24.41 21.42
CA MET A 1 -27.18 -23.05 21.02
C MET A 1 -26.11 -21.94 21.17
N GLY A 2 -24.83 -22.24 21.46
CA GLY A 2 -23.85 -21.21 21.90
C GLY A 2 -23.01 -20.52 20.82
N GLU A 3 -22.59 -21.23 19.76
CA GLU A 3 -21.61 -20.68 18.80
C GLU A 3 -22.22 -19.82 17.69
N ALA A 4 -23.33 -20.25 17.09
CA ALA A 4 -23.98 -19.51 16.01
C ALA A 4 -24.44 -18.12 16.50
N LYS A 5 -25.01 -18.04 17.71
CA LYS A 5 -25.44 -16.76 18.31
C LYS A 5 -24.25 -15.85 18.63
N ARG A 6 -23.16 -16.40 19.17
CA ARG A 6 -21.92 -15.66 19.44
C ARG A 6 -21.31 -15.10 18.15
N ARG A 7 -21.25 -15.91 17.09
CA ARG A 7 -20.74 -15.49 15.77
C ARG A 7 -21.58 -14.38 15.15
N VAL A 8 -22.91 -14.44 15.26
CA VAL A 8 -23.80 -13.37 14.78
C VAL A 8 -23.57 -12.07 15.55
N GLN A 9 -23.39 -12.14 16.88
CA GLN A 9 -23.09 -10.96 17.70
C GLN A 9 -21.75 -10.33 17.34
N GLU A 10 -20.72 -11.15 17.13
CA GLU A 10 -19.39 -10.70 16.73
C GLU A 10 -19.41 -10.03 15.35
N ILE A 11 -20.09 -10.63 14.37
CA ILE A 11 -20.27 -10.03 13.03
C ILE A 11 -21.03 -8.70 13.13
N THR A 12 -22.09 -8.65 13.94
CA THR A 12 -22.87 -7.42 14.13
C THR A 12 -22.03 -6.31 14.75
N LYS A 13 -21.21 -6.65 15.75
CA LYS A 13 -20.29 -5.70 16.39
C LYS A 13 -19.28 -5.14 15.38
N ILE A 14 -18.62 -6.00 14.60
CA ILE A 14 -17.66 -5.58 13.57
C ILE A 14 -18.32 -4.67 12.53
N LYS A 15 -19.53 -5.02 12.07
CA LYS A 15 -20.29 -4.19 11.11
C LYS A 15 -20.62 -2.81 11.68
N ASN A 16 -21.04 -2.75 12.94
CA ASN A 16 -21.35 -1.48 13.59
C ASN A 16 -20.09 -0.63 13.78
N GLU A 17 -18.98 -1.21 14.23
CA GLU A 17 -17.71 -0.50 14.37
C GLU A 17 -17.19 0.05 13.04
N PHE A 18 -17.33 -0.73 11.97
CA PHE A 18 -16.99 -0.28 10.62
C PHE A 18 -17.88 0.88 10.17
N LYS A 19 -19.20 0.78 10.37
CA LYS A 19 -20.14 1.85 10.04
C LYS A 19 -19.83 3.12 10.82
N THR A 20 -19.63 3.03 12.13
CA THR A 20 -19.26 4.19 12.98
C THR A 20 -17.96 4.84 12.49
N TRP A 21 -16.96 4.04 12.12
CA TRP A 21 -15.72 4.58 11.55
C TRP A 21 -15.98 5.31 10.23
N GLN A 22 -16.73 4.72 9.29
CA GLN A 22 -17.08 5.39 8.03
C GLN A 22 -17.83 6.70 8.24
N GLU A 23 -18.75 6.75 9.19
CA GLU A 23 -19.52 7.94 9.54
C GLU A 23 -18.64 9.05 10.14
N SER A 24 -17.57 8.66 10.85
CA SER A 24 -16.62 9.61 11.46
C SER A 24 -15.66 10.28 10.47
N LEU A 25 -15.53 9.76 9.25
CA LEU A 25 -14.64 10.31 8.24
C LEU A 25 -15.17 11.62 7.64
N THR A 26 -14.27 12.56 7.37
CA THR A 26 -14.59 13.76 6.58
C THR A 26 -14.92 13.38 5.13
N SER A 27 -15.46 14.32 4.35
CA SER A 27 -15.76 14.09 2.93
C SER A 27 -14.51 13.67 2.13
N ASP A 28 -13.38 14.34 2.35
CA ASP A 28 -12.12 14.00 1.68
C ASP A 28 -11.61 12.62 2.11
N GLU A 29 -11.71 12.30 3.40
CA GLU A 29 -11.29 11.00 3.93
C GLU A 29 -12.13 9.86 3.38
N LYS A 30 -13.45 10.08 3.20
CA LYS A 30 -14.35 9.13 2.55
C LYS A 30 -13.92 8.89 1.10
N LEU A 31 -13.57 9.94 0.37
CA LEU A 31 -13.14 9.81 -1.02
C LEU A 31 -11.80 9.06 -1.14
N VAL A 32 -10.83 9.35 -0.28
CA VAL A 32 -9.57 8.58 -0.20
C VAL A 32 -9.85 7.11 0.08
N ALA A 33 -10.72 6.82 1.05
CA ALA A 33 -11.07 5.45 1.44
C ALA A 33 -11.80 4.71 0.31
N GLU A 34 -12.73 5.36 -0.36
CA GLU A 34 -13.48 4.81 -1.49
C GLU A 34 -12.54 4.44 -2.65
N ILE A 35 -11.67 5.36 -3.06
CA ILE A 35 -10.69 5.11 -4.13
C ILE A 35 -9.73 3.99 -3.74
N ALA A 36 -9.25 3.95 -2.49
CA ALA A 36 -8.39 2.88 -2.00
C ALA A 36 -9.07 1.51 -2.11
N ILE A 37 -10.30 1.39 -1.61
CA ILE A 37 -11.07 0.14 -1.64
C ILE A 37 -11.34 -0.29 -3.09
N ARG A 38 -11.75 0.63 -3.97
CA ARG A 38 -12.00 0.31 -5.39
C ARG A 38 -10.73 -0.16 -6.10
N LEU A 39 -9.58 0.49 -5.86
CA LEU A 39 -8.29 0.06 -6.40
C LEU A 39 -7.93 -1.34 -5.92
N GLU A 40 -8.09 -1.60 -4.63
CA GLU A 40 -7.85 -2.90 -4.04
C GLU A 40 -8.72 -3.99 -4.70
N GLU A 41 -10.03 -3.79 -4.69
CA GLU A 41 -11.00 -4.78 -5.18
C GLU A 41 -10.86 -5.04 -6.67
N ARG A 42 -10.73 -3.98 -7.49
CA ARG A 42 -10.82 -4.10 -8.94
C ARG A 42 -9.47 -4.30 -9.62
N LEU A 43 -8.39 -3.73 -9.07
CA LEU A 43 -7.05 -3.83 -9.66
C LEU A 43 -6.20 -4.87 -8.90
N VAL A 44 -5.92 -4.64 -7.62
CA VAL A 44 -4.99 -5.49 -6.83
C VAL A 44 -5.49 -6.93 -6.79
N ARG A 45 -6.71 -7.16 -6.30
CA ARG A 45 -7.32 -8.49 -6.30
C ARG A 45 -7.98 -8.84 -7.62
N GLY A 46 -8.79 -7.93 -8.16
CA GLY A 46 -9.61 -8.20 -9.35
C GLY A 46 -8.79 -8.56 -10.58
N ARG A 47 -7.60 -7.96 -10.74
CA ARG A 47 -6.67 -8.26 -11.84
C ARG A 47 -5.38 -8.93 -11.39
N LYS A 48 -5.30 -9.36 -10.12
CA LYS A 48 -4.08 -9.95 -9.54
C LYS A 48 -2.86 -9.06 -9.75
N PHE A 49 -3.02 -7.75 -9.56
CA PHE A 49 -1.94 -6.78 -9.71
C PHE A 49 -1.04 -6.80 -8.47
N TYR A 50 0.23 -7.13 -8.65
CA TYR A 50 1.22 -7.26 -7.57
C TYR A 50 2.48 -6.45 -7.88
N GLY A 51 3.32 -6.23 -6.86
CA GLY A 51 4.61 -5.54 -7.03
C GLY A 51 4.52 -4.06 -7.45
N GLY A 52 3.31 -3.48 -7.43
CA GLY A 52 3.04 -2.12 -7.90
C GLY A 52 2.75 -1.12 -6.78
N CYS A 53 3.33 -1.27 -5.59
CA CYS A 53 3.10 -0.36 -4.46
C CYS A 53 3.40 1.10 -4.80
N TYR A 54 4.52 1.38 -5.48
CA TYR A 54 4.84 2.71 -6.02
C TYR A 54 3.78 3.24 -6.96
N HIS A 55 3.34 2.36 -7.86
CA HIS A 55 2.40 2.71 -8.90
C HIS A 55 1.04 3.09 -8.32
N LEU A 56 0.55 2.33 -7.34
CA LEU A 56 -0.71 2.59 -6.64
C LEU A 56 -0.63 3.86 -5.79
N ALA A 57 0.49 4.08 -5.08
CA ALA A 57 0.69 5.30 -4.30
C ALA A 57 0.69 6.54 -5.21
N PHE A 58 1.43 6.50 -6.32
CA PHE A 58 1.49 7.63 -7.27
C PHE A 58 0.17 7.85 -7.98
N PHE A 59 -0.54 6.78 -8.36
CA PHE A 59 -1.87 6.88 -8.93
C PHE A 59 -2.82 7.59 -7.96
N MET A 60 -2.90 7.14 -6.70
CA MET A 60 -3.78 7.76 -5.72
C MET A 60 -3.41 9.23 -5.48
N THR A 61 -2.12 9.52 -5.28
CA THR A 61 -1.64 10.90 -5.10
C THR A 61 -2.03 11.79 -6.29
N HIS A 62 -1.79 11.34 -7.53
CA HIS A 62 -2.15 12.13 -8.71
C HIS A 62 -3.66 12.26 -8.87
N HIS A 63 -4.40 11.16 -8.81
CA HIS A 63 -5.84 11.11 -9.04
C HIS A 63 -6.61 12.01 -8.07
N LEU A 64 -6.31 11.90 -6.77
CA LEU A 64 -6.99 12.67 -5.73
C LEU A 64 -6.55 14.15 -5.72
N SER A 65 -5.32 14.46 -6.19
CA SER A 65 -4.89 15.86 -6.34
C SER A 65 -5.75 16.64 -7.35
N LEU A 66 -6.29 15.97 -8.37
CA LEU A 66 -7.21 16.58 -9.34
C LEU A 66 -8.55 16.98 -8.71
N GLN A 67 -8.86 16.43 -7.54
CA GLN A 67 -10.04 16.73 -6.74
C GLN A 67 -9.72 17.66 -5.55
N GLY A 68 -8.49 18.21 -5.50
CA GLY A 68 -8.05 19.11 -4.44
C GLY A 68 -7.51 18.41 -3.18
N ILE A 69 -7.46 17.08 -3.16
CA ILE A 69 -6.99 16.30 -2.01
C ILE A 69 -5.49 16.03 -2.16
N ASN A 70 -4.70 16.62 -1.26
CA ASN A 70 -3.24 16.47 -1.27
C ASN A 70 -2.81 15.32 -0.36
N LEU A 71 -2.35 14.23 -0.99
CA LEU A 71 -1.77 13.09 -0.30
C LEU A 71 -0.24 13.21 -0.22
N ARG A 72 0.34 12.68 0.86
CA ARG A 72 1.79 12.46 0.96
C ARG A 72 2.11 11.02 0.54
N PRO A 73 2.67 10.77 -0.65
CA PRO A 73 3.23 9.45 -0.95
C PRO A 73 4.52 9.26 -0.14
N VAL A 74 4.64 8.12 0.51
CA VAL A 74 5.83 7.74 1.27
C VAL A 74 6.54 6.62 0.56
N ILE A 75 7.83 6.81 0.30
CA ILE A 75 8.73 5.79 -0.22
C ILE A 75 9.61 5.32 0.93
N GLY A 76 9.41 4.08 1.36
CA GLY A 76 10.01 3.55 2.57
C GLY A 76 10.23 2.05 2.48
N TRP A 77 10.16 1.40 3.65
CA TRP A 77 10.53 0.01 3.83
C TRP A 77 9.47 -0.71 4.65
N VAL A 78 9.30 -2.01 4.40
CA VAL A 78 8.47 -2.90 5.20
C VAL A 78 9.18 -4.19 5.56
N ASN A 79 8.77 -4.78 6.68
CA ASN A 79 9.26 -6.07 7.17
C ASN A 79 8.09 -6.87 7.77
N ASP A 80 8.01 -8.16 7.47
CA ASP A 80 6.95 -9.08 7.92
C ASP A 80 7.27 -9.78 9.26
N GLY A 81 8.41 -9.47 9.85
CA GLY A 81 8.93 -10.05 11.10
C GLY A 81 9.71 -11.35 10.92
N LEU A 82 9.80 -11.90 9.70
CA LEU A 82 10.34 -13.25 9.48
C LEU A 82 11.84 -13.27 9.15
N TRP A 83 12.45 -12.13 8.87
CA TRP A 83 13.86 -12.00 8.49
C TRP A 83 14.42 -10.61 8.82
N GLN A 84 15.74 -10.44 8.78
CA GLN A 84 16.40 -9.19 9.22
C GLN A 84 16.47 -8.08 8.18
N GLY A 85 16.14 -8.34 6.92
CA GLY A 85 16.24 -7.33 5.87
C GLY A 85 14.98 -6.47 5.70
N MET A 86 14.92 -5.72 4.61
CA MET A 86 13.85 -4.76 4.33
C MET A 86 13.34 -4.92 2.90
N THR A 87 12.02 -4.85 2.74
CA THR A 87 11.39 -4.79 1.43
C THR A 87 11.04 -3.35 1.10
N SER A 88 11.49 -2.90 -0.07
CA SER A 88 11.17 -1.59 -0.61
C SER A 88 9.66 -1.44 -0.83
N HIS A 89 9.06 -0.36 -0.32
CA HIS A 89 7.60 -0.21 -0.35
C HIS A 89 7.13 1.23 -0.48
N ALA A 90 5.87 1.40 -0.87
CA ALA A 90 5.22 2.70 -0.85
C ALA A 90 3.76 2.63 -0.41
N TRP A 91 3.35 3.69 0.27
CA TRP A 91 1.98 3.93 0.73
C TRP A 91 1.66 5.42 0.60
N ILE A 92 0.42 5.80 0.89
CA ILE A 92 0.02 7.20 0.99
C ILE A 92 -0.35 7.56 2.42
N GLU A 93 -0.21 8.82 2.76
CA GLU A 93 -0.72 9.39 3.99
C GLU A 93 -1.62 10.60 3.73
N PHE A 94 -2.70 10.67 4.50
CA PHE A 94 -3.61 11.79 4.54
C PHE A 94 -3.89 12.15 6.01
N ASN A 95 -3.70 13.41 6.38
CA ASN A 95 -3.82 13.88 7.77
C ASN A 95 -2.99 13.04 8.76
N GLY A 96 -1.79 12.61 8.35
CA GLY A 96 -0.90 11.77 9.15
C GLY A 96 -1.30 10.30 9.27
N ARG A 97 -2.36 9.86 8.58
CA ARG A 97 -2.86 8.49 8.62
C ARG A 97 -2.55 7.71 7.36
N LYS A 98 -2.12 6.46 7.52
CA LYS A 98 -1.67 5.58 6.43
C LYS A 98 -2.82 4.98 5.65
N THR A 99 -2.66 4.88 4.34
CA THR A 99 -3.45 4.00 3.47
C THR A 99 -2.53 3.18 2.58
N ASP A 100 -2.67 1.85 2.63
CA ASP A 100 -1.96 0.90 1.79
C ASP A 100 -2.90 -0.23 1.35
N VAL A 101 -2.94 -0.44 0.05
CA VAL A 101 -3.76 -1.46 -0.62
C VAL A 101 -2.91 -2.56 -1.26
N SER A 102 -1.60 -2.35 -1.35
CA SER A 102 -0.72 -3.04 -2.29
C SER A 102 -0.18 -4.37 -1.78
N LEU A 103 -0.09 -4.55 -0.46
CA LEU A 103 0.31 -5.84 0.14
C LEU A 103 -0.82 -6.87 0.20
N THR A 104 -2.05 -6.48 -0.14
CA THR A 104 -3.21 -7.38 -0.06
C THR A 104 -3.15 -8.54 -1.06
N TYR A 105 -2.29 -8.45 -2.06
CA TYR A 105 -1.98 -9.50 -3.00
C TYR A 105 -0.48 -9.51 -3.33
N CYS A 106 0.18 -10.64 -3.11
CA CYS A 106 1.59 -10.86 -3.42
C CYS A 106 1.71 -11.99 -4.43
N ASP A 107 2.64 -11.87 -5.38
CA ASP A 107 3.04 -13.02 -6.20
C ASP A 107 3.67 -14.08 -5.28
N GLN A 108 3.38 -15.35 -5.56
CA GLN A 108 3.81 -16.48 -4.73
C GLN A 108 3.48 -16.29 -3.24
N SER A 109 2.19 -16.12 -2.92
CA SER A 109 1.70 -15.79 -1.57
C SER A 109 2.05 -16.80 -0.45
N ASP A 110 2.62 -17.95 -0.80
CA ASP A 110 3.10 -18.97 0.14
C ASP A 110 4.56 -18.75 0.55
N VAL A 111 5.29 -17.93 -0.23
CA VAL A 111 6.66 -17.48 0.06
C VAL A 111 6.64 -16.06 0.61
N ILE A 112 5.86 -15.17 -0.02
CA ILE A 112 5.72 -13.78 0.41
C ILE A 112 4.30 -13.61 0.98
N PRO A 113 4.12 -13.54 2.31
CA PRO A 113 2.79 -13.48 2.89
C PRO A 113 2.08 -12.19 2.46
N THR A 114 0.77 -12.28 2.19
CA THR A 114 -0.03 -11.07 1.96
C THR A 114 -0.11 -10.24 3.23
N GLY A 115 -0.11 -8.92 3.08
CA GLY A 115 -0.31 -7.95 4.14
C GLY A 115 -1.76 -7.49 4.28
N GLU A 116 -1.94 -6.50 5.14
CA GLU A 116 -3.23 -5.93 5.49
C GLU A 116 -3.70 -4.91 4.44
N LEU A 117 -5.03 -4.80 4.27
CA LEU A 117 -5.63 -3.62 3.66
C LEU A 117 -5.76 -2.56 4.75
N ILE A 118 -4.98 -1.48 4.63
CA ILE A 118 -4.97 -0.38 5.59
C ILE A 118 -5.60 0.84 4.93
N VAL A 119 -6.57 1.47 5.59
CA VAL A 119 -7.19 2.73 5.13
C VAL A 119 -7.34 3.65 6.33
N HIS A 120 -6.68 4.82 6.28
CA HIS A 120 -6.58 5.78 7.39
C HIS A 120 -6.19 5.12 8.73
N ASP A 121 -5.08 4.37 8.72
CA ASP A 121 -4.53 3.53 9.81
C ASP A 121 -5.44 2.39 10.29
N ARG A 122 -6.66 2.29 9.77
CA ARG A 122 -7.57 1.19 10.11
C ARG A 122 -7.27 -0.01 9.21
N VAL A 123 -7.04 -1.17 9.84
CA VAL A 123 -7.05 -2.45 9.12
C VAL A 123 -8.48 -2.79 8.72
N ILE A 124 -8.76 -2.75 7.43
CA ILE A 124 -10.07 -3.09 6.85
C ILE A 124 -10.15 -4.60 6.59
N ARG A 125 -9.01 -5.22 6.26
CA ARG A 125 -8.91 -6.66 6.03
C ARG A 125 -7.51 -7.15 6.37
N HIS A 126 -7.42 -8.24 7.13
CA HIS A 126 -6.13 -8.85 7.47
C HIS A 126 -5.55 -9.66 6.30
N GLY A 127 -4.22 -9.67 6.23
CA GLY A 127 -3.43 -10.56 5.38
C GLY A 127 -2.97 -11.82 6.12
N LYS A 128 -2.03 -12.55 5.51
CA LYS A 128 -1.31 -13.67 6.15
C LYS A 128 -0.26 -13.18 7.16
N ALA A 129 0.24 -11.94 7.01
CA ALA A 129 1.20 -11.31 7.93
C ALA A 129 0.82 -9.85 8.20
N SER A 130 1.24 -9.35 9.36
CA SER A 130 1.20 -7.93 9.69
C SER A 130 2.60 -7.35 9.47
N TYR A 131 2.69 -6.37 8.58
CA TYR A 131 3.96 -5.75 8.22
C TYR A 131 4.25 -4.53 9.11
N THR A 132 5.50 -4.37 9.51
CA THR A 132 6.00 -3.12 10.11
C THR A 132 6.46 -2.19 8.99
N TYR A 133 6.19 -0.90 9.14
CA TYR A 133 6.49 0.13 8.15
C TYR A 133 7.54 1.08 8.70
N TYR A 134 8.50 1.43 7.86
CA TYR A 134 9.61 2.30 8.21
C TYR A 134 9.78 3.37 7.12
N GLU A 135 9.88 4.63 7.53
CA GLU A 135 10.29 5.67 6.61
C GLU A 135 11.72 5.45 6.13
N HIS A 136 12.09 6.11 5.02
CA HIS A 136 13.38 5.90 4.38
C HIS A 136 14.59 6.04 5.33
N ASN A 137 14.56 7.02 6.24
CA ASN A 137 15.66 7.33 7.16
C ASN A 137 15.56 6.61 8.52
N ASP A 138 14.61 5.69 8.68
CA ASP A 138 14.42 5.00 9.95
C ASP A 138 15.66 4.14 10.33
N PRO A 139 16.19 4.23 11.57
CA PRO A 139 17.35 3.46 11.99
C PRO A 139 17.21 1.94 11.82
N ALA A 140 16.01 1.40 12.05
CA ALA A 140 15.75 -0.03 11.89
C ALA A 140 15.79 -0.43 10.41
N ALA A 141 15.26 0.41 9.52
CA ALA A 141 15.38 0.21 8.08
C ALA A 141 16.85 0.23 7.64
N GLN A 142 17.63 1.19 8.10
CA GLN A 142 19.06 1.28 7.76
C GLN A 142 19.86 0.07 8.24
N ALA A 143 19.56 -0.44 9.45
CA ALA A 143 20.16 -1.66 9.96
C ALA A 143 19.82 -2.89 9.08
N GLY A 144 18.55 -3.04 8.69
CA GLY A 144 18.13 -4.14 7.81
C GLY A 144 18.72 -4.06 6.41
N LEU A 145 18.85 -2.85 5.84
CA LEU A 145 19.52 -2.63 4.56
C LEU A 145 21.00 -2.99 4.61
N LYS A 146 21.70 -2.62 5.69
CA LYS A 146 23.09 -3.00 5.89
C LYS A 146 23.24 -4.53 5.96
N TRP A 147 22.38 -5.20 6.73
CA TRP A 147 22.37 -6.66 6.81
C TRP A 147 22.17 -7.30 5.44
N MET A 148 21.29 -6.75 4.59
CA MET A 148 21.08 -7.22 3.22
C MET A 148 22.35 -7.07 2.37
N GLN A 149 23.04 -5.93 2.46
CA GLN A 149 24.25 -5.66 1.69
C GLN A 149 25.40 -6.62 2.01
N GLU A 150 25.41 -7.18 3.22
CA GLU A 150 26.37 -8.21 3.65
C GLU A 150 26.07 -9.60 3.03
N GLN A 151 24.89 -9.80 2.42
CA GLN A 151 24.51 -11.05 1.74
C GLN A 151 25.03 -11.08 0.29
N SER A 152 26.23 -11.63 0.09
CA SER A 152 26.93 -11.68 -1.21
C SER A 152 26.09 -12.27 -2.36
N GLN A 153 25.29 -13.30 -2.07
CA GLN A 153 24.43 -13.98 -3.05
C GLN A 153 23.26 -13.12 -3.58
N LEU A 154 22.91 -12.02 -2.91
CA LEU A 154 21.77 -11.16 -3.28
C LEU A 154 22.21 -9.78 -3.79
N GLN A 155 23.52 -9.52 -3.85
CA GLN A 155 24.05 -8.16 -3.99
C GLN A 155 23.54 -7.43 -5.24
N ALA A 156 23.51 -8.11 -6.40
CA ALA A 156 23.02 -7.54 -7.65
C ALA A 156 21.52 -7.18 -7.59
N VAL A 157 20.71 -8.03 -6.95
CA VAL A 157 19.27 -7.79 -6.78
C VAL A 157 19.03 -6.61 -5.84
N ILE A 158 19.77 -6.55 -4.73
CA ILE A 158 19.71 -5.47 -3.75
C ILE A 158 20.08 -4.14 -4.40
N GLN A 159 21.19 -4.07 -5.15
CA GLN A 159 21.60 -2.86 -5.84
C GLN A 159 20.55 -2.37 -6.82
N LYS A 160 19.98 -3.27 -7.65
CA LYS A 160 18.89 -2.92 -8.56
C LYS A 160 17.68 -2.34 -7.82
N LYS A 161 17.31 -2.94 -6.68
CA LYS A 161 16.19 -2.46 -5.87
C LYS A 161 16.46 -1.12 -5.19
N MET A 162 17.69 -0.87 -4.73
CA MET A 162 18.09 0.43 -4.20
C MET A 162 18.04 1.53 -5.26
N ILE A 163 18.52 1.25 -6.48
CA ILE A 163 18.44 2.19 -7.61
C ILE A 163 16.99 2.50 -7.95
N GLU A 164 16.14 1.47 -8.00
CA GLU A 164 14.70 1.64 -8.23
C GLU A 164 14.04 2.48 -7.13
N HIS A 165 14.33 2.18 -5.86
CA HIS A 165 13.81 2.93 -4.70
C HIS A 165 14.17 4.42 -4.79
N GLU A 166 15.44 4.75 -5.05
CA GLU A 166 15.88 6.14 -5.14
C GLU A 166 15.27 6.86 -6.35
N ARG A 167 15.11 6.15 -7.48
CA ARG A 167 14.38 6.68 -8.64
C ARG A 167 12.95 7.06 -8.26
N MET A 168 12.24 6.23 -7.47
CA MET A 168 10.88 6.52 -7.02
C MET A 168 10.84 7.72 -6.06
N ARG A 169 11.84 7.88 -5.20
CA ARG A 169 11.97 9.08 -4.35
C ARG A 169 12.14 10.35 -5.17
N ASN A 170 12.93 10.30 -6.25
CA ASN A 170 13.09 11.43 -7.17
C ASN A 170 11.78 11.80 -7.88
N ILE A 171 10.93 10.83 -8.21
CA ILE A 171 9.58 11.09 -8.75
C ILE A 171 8.73 11.86 -7.73
N VAL A 172 8.76 11.45 -6.45
CA VAL A 172 8.06 12.16 -5.37
C VAL A 172 8.58 13.58 -5.20
N ALA A 173 9.90 13.75 -5.12
CA ALA A 173 10.54 15.05 -4.94
C ALA A 173 10.20 16.02 -6.09
N ASN A 174 10.20 15.53 -7.33
CA ASN A 174 9.91 16.33 -8.52
C ASN A 174 8.43 16.38 -8.88
N ARG A 175 7.56 15.66 -8.15
CA ARG A 175 6.11 15.55 -8.40
C ARG A 175 5.75 15.12 -9.84
N THR A 176 6.56 14.26 -10.46
CA THR A 176 6.39 13.80 -11.86
C THR A 176 5.50 12.55 -11.97
N PHE A 177 4.43 12.51 -11.16
CA PHE A 177 3.54 11.33 -11.08
C PHE A 177 2.80 11.09 -12.39
N LYS A 178 2.32 12.16 -13.04
CA LYS A 178 1.59 12.06 -14.30
C LYS A 178 2.47 11.44 -15.39
N GLU A 179 3.68 11.98 -15.58
CA GLU A 179 4.62 11.46 -16.57
C GLU A 179 4.97 10.00 -16.29
N TYR A 180 5.16 9.63 -15.02
CA TYR A 180 5.39 8.24 -14.65
C TYR A 180 4.22 7.32 -15.02
N LEU A 181 2.99 7.72 -14.71
CA LEU A 181 1.79 6.91 -14.95
C LEU A 181 1.46 6.78 -16.44
N GLU A 182 1.63 7.85 -17.23
CA GLU A 182 1.38 7.79 -18.69
C GLU A 182 2.39 6.91 -19.42
N ASN A 183 3.62 6.80 -18.90
CA ASN A 183 4.66 5.92 -19.44
C ASN A 183 4.60 4.48 -18.90
N ALA A 184 3.59 4.14 -18.10
CA ALA A 184 3.42 2.79 -17.61
C ALA A 184 3.08 1.81 -18.77
N PRO A 185 3.44 0.52 -18.61
CA PRO A 185 2.97 -0.53 -19.51
C PRO A 185 1.44 -0.59 -19.58
N HIS A 186 0.92 -1.22 -20.64
CA HIS A 186 -0.52 -1.44 -20.80
C HIS A 186 -1.14 -2.11 -19.56
N GLY A 187 -2.30 -1.62 -19.14
CA GLY A 187 -2.98 -2.02 -17.92
C GLY A 187 -2.55 -1.23 -16.67
N GLY A 188 -1.50 -0.42 -16.76
CA GLY A 188 -1.01 0.46 -15.69
C GLY A 188 -1.09 1.95 -16.04
N ARG A 189 -1.58 2.36 -17.20
CA ARG A 189 -1.65 3.79 -17.49
C ARG A 189 -2.73 4.46 -16.65
N TYR A 190 -2.54 5.75 -16.37
CA TYR A 190 -3.48 6.54 -15.57
C TYR A 190 -4.93 6.38 -16.06
N SER A 191 -5.15 6.59 -17.36
CA SER A 191 -6.49 6.47 -17.98
C SER A 191 -7.11 5.08 -17.84
N GLU A 192 -6.31 4.01 -17.93
CA GLU A 192 -6.77 2.63 -17.80
C GLU A 192 -7.20 2.30 -16.36
N ILE A 193 -6.42 2.77 -15.38
CA ILE A 193 -6.75 2.58 -13.96
C ILE A 193 -7.97 3.43 -13.59
N THR A 194 -8.05 4.68 -14.04
CA THR A 194 -9.22 5.55 -13.81
C THR A 194 -10.50 4.91 -14.37
N ALA A 195 -10.46 4.39 -15.60
CA ALA A 195 -11.60 3.69 -16.19
C ALA A 195 -12.02 2.45 -15.40
N LEU A 196 -11.05 1.74 -14.81
CA LEU A 196 -11.32 0.55 -13.99
C LEU A 196 -12.00 0.88 -12.66
N ILE A 197 -11.67 2.01 -12.03
CA ILE A 197 -12.18 2.37 -10.69
C ILE A 197 -13.33 3.38 -10.72
N SER A 198 -13.71 3.89 -11.88
CA SER A 198 -14.93 4.70 -12.07
C SER A 198 -16.18 3.89 -11.72
#